data_AF-C3X1P5-F1
#
_entry.id   AF-C3X1P5-F1
#
_cell.length_a   1.000
_cell.length_b   1.000
_cell.length_c   1.000
_cell.angle_alpha   90.00
_cell.angle_beta   90.00
_cell.angle_gamma   90.00
#
_symmetry.space_group_name_H-M   'P 1'
#
loop_
_entity.id
_entity.type
_entity.pdbx_description
1 polymer ?
#
loop_
_entity_poly.entity_id
_entity_poly.type
_entity_poly.pdbx_seq_one_letter_code
_entity_poly.pdbx_strand_id
1 'polypeptide(L)'
;MKKPKLKPCPFCGGKAHVNTDTNWQFDFEARVFCANCENVEFSAISEESPEDAENLAIETWNTRVYPTEVQAAIDRTVAAPVRILKNYPKSLEDVDSGPDLYCPECDEELEGYENFCPICGKKLDWEFGNGID
;
A
#
# COMPACT_ATOMS: atom_id res chain seq x y z
N MET A 1 17.12 3.72 -28.16
CA MET A 1 16.57 2.54 -27.44
C MET A 1 15.05 2.51 -27.63
N LYS A 2 14.32 1.50 -27.11
CA LYS A 2 12.85 1.57 -27.08
C LYS A 2 12.42 2.35 -25.83
N LYS A 3 11.55 3.35 -25.98
CA LYS A 3 10.98 4.12 -24.88
C LYS A 3 10.32 3.19 -23.84
N PRO A 4 10.67 3.30 -22.54
CA PRO A 4 10.11 2.46 -21.49
C PRO A 4 8.63 2.80 -21.26
N LYS A 5 7.83 1.78 -20.94
CA LYS A 5 6.42 1.96 -20.59
C LYS A 5 6.30 2.40 -19.13
N LEU A 6 5.65 3.53 -18.88
CA LEU A 6 5.37 4.00 -17.53
C LEU A 6 4.41 3.05 -16.80
N LYS A 7 4.80 2.62 -15.60
CA LYS A 7 3.96 1.85 -14.67
C LYS A 7 3.11 2.79 -13.80
N PRO A 8 2.02 2.28 -13.18
CA PRO A 8 1.19 3.05 -12.25
C PRO A 8 1.96 3.59 -11.04
N CYS A 9 1.28 4.39 -10.23
CA CYS A 9 1.78 4.83 -8.93
C CYS A 9 2.01 3.61 -8.01
N PRO A 10 3.20 3.47 -7.41
CA PRO A 10 3.50 2.34 -6.53
C PRO A 10 2.75 2.38 -5.19
N PHE A 11 2.13 3.51 -4.83
CA PHE A 11 1.46 3.69 -3.55
C PHE A 11 -0.06 3.47 -3.64
N CYS A 12 -0.73 4.13 -4.60
CA CYS A 12 -2.18 4.05 -4.74
C CYS A 12 -2.64 3.20 -5.93
N GLY A 13 -1.72 2.68 -6.76
CA GLY A 13 -2.06 1.99 -8.01
C GLY A 13 -2.64 2.89 -9.11
N GLY A 14 -2.82 4.19 -8.84
CA GLY A 14 -3.38 5.17 -9.76
C GLY A 14 -2.47 5.49 -10.95
N LYS A 15 -3.00 6.20 -11.94
CA LYS A 15 -2.25 6.59 -13.13
C LYS A 15 -1.10 7.54 -12.78
N ALA A 16 0.11 7.21 -13.25
CA ALA A 16 1.26 8.11 -13.21
C ALA A 16 1.30 8.98 -14.48
N HIS A 17 1.89 10.16 -14.35
CA HIS A 17 2.01 11.16 -15.42
C HIS A 17 3.46 11.55 -15.60
N VAL A 18 3.85 11.87 -16.83
CA VAL A 18 5.17 12.41 -17.16
C VAL A 18 4.98 13.84 -17.64
N ASN A 19 5.81 14.74 -17.13
CA ASN A 19 5.96 16.09 -17.63
C ASN A 19 7.44 16.32 -17.97
N THR A 20 7.73 16.74 -19.19
CA THR A 20 9.09 17.14 -19.59
C THR A 20 9.13 18.66 -19.60
N ASP A 21 9.80 19.24 -18.61
CA ASP A 21 10.02 20.67 -18.58
C ASP A 21 11.41 20.94 -19.18
N THR A 22 11.42 21.37 -20.44
CA THR A 22 12.65 21.78 -21.08
C THR A 22 12.93 23.20 -20.64
N ASN A 23 13.90 23.41 -19.73
CA ASN A 23 14.90 24.50 -19.79
C ASN A 23 15.36 25.01 -18.41
N TRP A 24 16.48 24.46 -17.93
CA TRP A 24 17.42 25.20 -17.05
C TRP A 24 18.75 25.42 -17.78
N GLN A 25 18.74 26.24 -18.84
CA GLN A 25 19.88 26.73 -19.65
C GLN A 25 20.88 25.71 -20.25
N PHE A 26 21.06 24.50 -19.72
CA PHE A 26 22.01 23.48 -20.19
C PHE A 26 21.53 22.03 -20.02
N ASP A 27 20.51 21.76 -19.19
CA ASP A 27 20.03 20.40 -18.94
C ASP A 27 18.53 20.22 -19.28
N PHE A 28 18.15 18.99 -19.66
CA PHE A 28 16.77 18.56 -19.87
C PHE A 28 16.23 17.87 -18.62
N GLU A 29 15.08 18.32 -18.09
CA GLU A 29 14.43 17.68 -16.94
C GLU A 29 13.14 16.97 -17.36
N ALA A 30 12.93 15.77 -16.82
CA ALA A 30 11.66 15.08 -16.89
C ALA A 30 11.19 14.68 -15.49
N ARG A 31 9.91 14.86 -15.23
CA ARG A 31 9.26 14.55 -13.96
C ARG A 31 8.18 13.51 -14.15
N VAL A 32 8.22 12.44 -13.35
CA VAL A 32 7.12 11.51 -13.17
C VAL A 32 6.41 11.83 -11.86
N PHE A 33 5.08 11.93 -11.88
CA PHE A 33 4.29 12.24 -10.69
C PHE A 33 2.95 11.50 -10.68
N CYS A 34 2.37 11.37 -9.48
CA CYS A 34 1.00 10.90 -9.29
C CYS A 34 0.11 12.06 -8.83
N ALA A 35 -0.97 12.33 -9.55
CA ALA A 35 -1.91 13.41 -9.18
C ALA A 35 -2.82 13.06 -7.98
N ASN A 36 -2.90 11.77 -7.62
CA ASN A 36 -3.77 11.29 -6.55
C ASN A 36 -3.04 11.17 -5.21
N CYS A 37 -1.71 11.01 -5.24
CA CYS A 37 -0.89 10.97 -4.03
C CYS A 37 -0.20 12.32 -3.89
N GLU A 38 -0.57 13.10 -2.87
CA GLU A 38 0.11 14.35 -2.57
C GLU A 38 1.62 14.09 -2.38
N ASN A 39 2.46 14.81 -3.15
CA ASN A 39 3.93 14.79 -3.07
C ASN A 39 4.65 13.53 -3.58
N VAL A 40 3.99 12.62 -4.30
CA VAL A 40 4.70 11.52 -4.97
C VAL A 40 5.17 11.95 -6.35
N GLU A 41 6.43 12.37 -6.42
CA GLU A 41 7.12 12.68 -7.68
C GLU A 41 8.56 12.15 -7.72
N PHE A 42 9.12 12.14 -8.92
CA PHE A 42 10.52 11.91 -9.20
C PHE A 42 10.92 12.73 -10.42
N SER A 43 12.03 13.45 -10.33
CA SER A 43 12.63 14.10 -11.49
C SER A 43 13.97 13.46 -11.85
N ALA A 44 14.26 13.42 -13.14
CA ALA A 44 15.55 13.05 -13.68
C ALA A 44 16.02 14.13 -14.66
N ILE A 45 17.33 14.29 -14.72
CA ILE A 45 17.99 15.30 -15.55
C ILE A 45 18.92 14.56 -16.54
N SER A 46 18.97 15.03 -17.78
CA SER A 46 19.93 14.57 -18.80
C SER A 46 20.50 15.76 -19.56
N GLU A 47 21.80 15.71 -19.85
CA GLU A 47 22.49 16.65 -20.73
C GLU A 47 22.39 16.23 -22.22
N GLU A 48 21.99 14.99 -22.48
CA GLU A 48 22.01 14.41 -23.83
C GLU A 48 20.77 14.80 -24.64
N SER A 49 19.57 14.57 -24.08
CA SER A 49 18.30 14.88 -24.74
C SER A 49 17.10 14.87 -23.77
N PRO A 50 15.96 15.50 -24.14
CA PRO A 50 14.71 15.36 -23.42
C PRO A 50 14.20 13.91 -23.35
N GLU A 51 14.47 13.11 -24.39
CA GLU A 51 14.05 11.70 -24.43
C GLU A 51 14.82 10.89 -23.39
N ASP A 52 16.11 11.17 -23.20
CA ASP A 52 16.92 10.48 -22.20
C ASP A 52 16.52 10.86 -20.78
N ALA A 53 16.22 12.14 -20.52
CA ALA A 53 15.66 12.58 -19.25
C ALA A 53 14.32 11.86 -18.95
N GLU A 54 13.43 11.79 -19.93
CA GLU A 54 12.15 11.07 -19.81
C GLU A 54 12.35 9.58 -19.55
N ASN A 55 13.22 8.92 -20.32
CA ASN A 55 13.51 7.50 -20.15
C ASN A 55 14.05 7.21 -18.75
N LEU A 56 15.00 8.01 -18.27
CA LEU A 56 15.59 7.87 -16.93
C LEU A 56 14.56 8.09 -15.82
N ALA A 57 13.67 9.08 -15.98
CA ALA A 57 12.61 9.36 -15.03
C ALA A 57 11.62 8.18 -14.94
N ILE A 58 11.21 7.62 -16.09
CA ILE A 58 10.31 6.47 -16.17
C ILE A 58 10.96 5.21 -15.60
N GLU A 59 12.20 4.91 -15.97
CA GLU A 59 12.91 3.72 -15.51
C GLU A 59 13.05 3.74 -13.99
N THR A 60 13.48 4.87 -13.44
CA THR A 60 13.63 5.03 -11.99
C THR A 60 12.30 4.95 -11.28
N TRP A 61 11.25 5.61 -11.78
CA TRP A 61 9.90 5.47 -11.23
C TRP A 61 9.44 4.01 -11.20
N ASN A 62 9.65 3.28 -12.29
CA ASN A 62 9.21 1.89 -12.44
C ASN A 62 9.90 0.92 -11.49
N THR A 63 11.08 1.26 -10.93
CA THR A 63 11.75 0.45 -9.89
C THR A 63 11.01 0.47 -8.55
N ARG A 64 10.16 1.48 -8.33
CA ARG A 64 9.37 1.63 -7.09
C ARG A 64 8.11 0.77 -7.09
N VAL A 65 7.69 0.28 -8.26
CA VAL A 65 6.47 -0.53 -8.42
C VAL A 65 6.80 -2.00 -8.19
N TYR A 66 6.20 -2.58 -7.15
CA TYR A 66 6.34 -3.99 -6.84
C TYR A 66 5.98 -4.89 -8.03
N PRO A 67 6.62 -6.07 -8.17
CA PRO A 67 6.14 -7.10 -9.07
C PRO A 67 4.67 -7.44 -8.80
N THR A 68 3.92 -7.81 -9.82
CA THR A 68 2.48 -8.11 -9.71
C THR A 68 2.17 -9.15 -8.63
N GLU A 69 3.03 -10.16 -8.47
CA GLU A 69 2.88 -11.20 -7.45
C GLU A 69 3.02 -10.66 -6.01
N VAL A 70 3.90 -9.68 -5.81
CA VAL A 70 4.11 -9.01 -4.53
C VAL A 70 2.95 -8.07 -4.24
N GLN A 71 2.50 -7.31 -5.25
CA GLN A 71 1.32 -6.45 -5.10
C GLN A 71 0.07 -7.28 -4.76
N ALA A 72 -0.15 -8.41 -5.45
CA ALA A 72 -1.25 -9.32 -5.16
C ALA A 72 -1.14 -9.99 -3.78
N ALA A 73 0.07 -10.14 -3.23
CA ALA A 73 0.25 -10.60 -1.86
C ALA A 73 -0.16 -9.52 -0.86
N ILE A 74 0.27 -8.27 -1.07
CA ILE A 74 -0.11 -7.11 -0.25
C ILE A 74 -1.64 -6.92 -0.27
N ASP A 75 -2.26 -6.92 -1.45
CA ASP A 75 -3.70 -6.72 -1.59
C ASP A 75 -4.49 -7.83 -0.86
N ARG A 76 -4.01 -9.07 -0.87
CA ARG A 76 -4.63 -10.18 -0.11
C ARG A 76 -4.50 -10.01 1.39
N THR A 77 -3.40 -9.45 1.88
CA THR A 77 -3.20 -9.21 3.32
C THR A 77 -4.03 -8.03 3.83
N VAL A 78 -4.17 -6.97 3.03
CA VAL A 78 -4.99 -5.79 3.40
C VAL A 78 -6.49 -6.11 3.32
N ALA A 79 -6.91 -6.96 2.36
CA ALA A 79 -8.31 -7.34 2.19
C ALA A 79 -8.77 -8.50 3.09
N ALA A 80 -7.90 -9.06 3.94
CA ALA A 80 -8.31 -10.14 4.84
C ALA A 80 -9.25 -9.58 5.92
N PRO A 81 -10.51 -10.03 6.01
CA PRO A 81 -11.43 -9.53 7.03
C PRO A 81 -10.92 -9.91 8.41
N VAL A 82 -10.80 -8.92 9.29
CA VAL A 82 -10.49 -9.15 10.70
C VAL A 82 -11.66 -9.93 11.32
N ARG A 83 -11.36 -11.03 12.01
CA ARG A 83 -12.36 -11.75 12.79
C ARG A 83 -12.49 -11.04 14.12
N ILE A 84 -13.71 -10.59 14.45
CA ILE A 84 -14.00 -9.91 15.71
C ILE A 84 -14.91 -10.82 16.53
N LEU A 85 -14.68 -10.92 17.83
CA LEU A 85 -15.62 -11.61 18.72
C LEU A 85 -16.94 -10.84 18.75
N LYS A 86 -18.08 -11.52 18.58
CA LYS A 86 -19.40 -10.85 18.53
C LYS A 86 -19.73 -9.95 19.72
N ASN A 87 -19.10 -10.18 20.88
CA ASN A 87 -19.30 -9.42 22.10
C ASN A 87 -18.15 -8.43 22.39
N TYR A 88 -17.28 -8.16 21.42
CA TYR A 88 -16.15 -7.26 21.58
C TYR A 88 -16.59 -5.79 21.59
N PRO A 89 -16.09 -4.94 22.52
CA PRO A 89 -16.39 -3.52 22.53
C PRO A 89 -15.84 -2.81 21.29
N LYS A 90 -16.74 -2.18 20.51
CA LYS A 90 -16.44 -1.57 19.20
C LYS A 90 -15.69 -0.23 19.24
N SER A 91 -15.12 0.20 20.38
CA SER A 91 -14.37 1.46 20.44
C SER A 91 -12.97 1.27 19.85
N LEU A 92 -12.90 1.30 18.53
CA LEU A 92 -11.72 1.13 17.66
C LEU A 92 -10.97 2.45 17.41
N GLU A 93 -10.84 3.33 18.40
CA GLU A 93 -10.30 4.68 18.14
C GLU A 93 -8.77 4.75 18.03
N ASP A 94 -8.00 3.69 18.30
CA ASP A 94 -6.52 3.73 18.22
C ASP A 94 -5.90 2.43 17.68
N VAL A 95 -5.95 2.18 16.37
CA VAL A 95 -5.38 0.92 15.83
C VAL A 95 -4.55 1.13 14.55
N ASP A 96 -3.27 1.41 14.75
CA ASP A 96 -2.18 1.10 13.81
C ASP A 96 -1.73 -0.39 13.95
N SER A 97 -2.39 -1.17 14.82
CA SER A 97 -1.90 -2.50 15.25
C SER A 97 -3.01 -3.51 15.64
N GLY A 98 -4.02 -3.76 14.81
CA GLY A 98 -5.10 -4.74 15.10
C GLY A 98 -5.94 -4.52 16.40
N PRO A 99 -7.17 -5.03 16.51
CA PRO A 99 -7.89 -4.98 17.77
C PRO A 99 -7.28 -5.96 18.78
N ASP A 100 -6.94 -5.52 19.98
CA ASP A 100 -6.58 -6.42 21.10
C ASP A 100 -7.83 -7.22 21.50
N LEU A 101 -7.84 -8.52 21.22
CA LEU A 101 -9.01 -9.40 21.45
C LEU A 101 -8.84 -10.17 22.76
N TYR A 102 -9.89 -10.24 23.60
CA TYR A 102 -9.85 -10.96 24.88
C TYR A 102 -10.97 -12.00 24.98
N CYS A 103 -10.67 -13.13 25.65
CA CYS A 103 -11.64 -14.18 25.92
C CYS A 103 -12.73 -13.66 26.89
N PRO A 104 -14.02 -13.78 26.55
CA PRO A 104 -15.09 -13.25 27.39
C PRO A 104 -15.33 -14.03 28.70
N GLU A 105 -14.66 -15.17 28.91
CA GLU A 105 -14.80 -15.98 30.14
C GLU A 105 -13.60 -15.89 31.07
N CYS A 106 -12.38 -15.83 30.55
CA CYS A 106 -11.17 -15.85 31.37
C CYS A 106 -10.23 -14.68 31.12
N ASP A 107 -10.61 -13.73 30.27
CA ASP A 107 -9.87 -12.50 29.96
C ASP A 107 -8.47 -12.73 29.34
N GLU A 108 -8.23 -13.94 28.81
CA GLU A 108 -7.00 -14.25 28.08
C GLU A 108 -6.96 -13.50 26.75
N GLU A 109 -5.81 -12.93 26.40
CA GLU A 109 -5.56 -12.31 25.10
C GLU A 109 -5.62 -13.35 23.96
N LEU A 110 -6.18 -12.95 22.83
CA LEU A 110 -6.46 -13.80 21.67
C LEU A 110 -5.87 -13.17 20.41
N GLU A 111 -5.36 -14.00 19.51
CA GLU A 111 -4.78 -13.54 18.25
C GLU A 111 -5.82 -13.47 17.11
N GLY A 112 -7.07 -13.92 17.34
CA GLY A 112 -8.19 -13.71 16.42
C GLY A 112 -8.41 -14.82 15.39
N TYR A 113 -7.64 -15.92 15.47
CA TYR A 113 -7.77 -17.07 14.56
C TYR A 113 -8.23 -18.35 15.26
N GLU A 114 -8.28 -18.38 16.58
CA GLU A 114 -8.59 -19.55 17.39
C GLU A 114 -10.09 -19.83 17.41
N ASN A 115 -10.53 -21.07 17.23
CA ASN A 115 -11.96 -21.40 17.38
C ASN A 115 -12.38 -21.62 18.84
N PHE A 116 -11.41 -21.76 19.74
CA PHE A 116 -11.57 -21.98 21.18
C PHE A 116 -10.49 -21.23 21.93
N CYS A 117 -10.79 -20.72 23.14
CA CYS A 117 -9.78 -20.12 24.01
C CYS A 117 -8.76 -21.18 24.43
N PRO A 118 -7.44 -20.92 24.29
CA PRO A 118 -6.39 -21.88 24.63
C PRO A 118 -6.28 -22.15 26.13
N ILE A 119 -6.80 -21.25 26.98
CA ILE A 119 -6.70 -21.36 28.44
C ILE A 119 -7.94 -22.00 29.06
N CYS A 120 -9.15 -21.50 28.76
CA CYS A 120 -10.37 -21.99 29.40
C CYS A 120 -11.19 -22.97 28.53
N GLY A 121 -10.82 -23.15 27.26
CA GLY A 121 -11.51 -24.05 26.34
C GLY A 121 -12.87 -23.53 25.82
N LYS A 122 -13.26 -22.30 26.19
CA LYS A 122 -14.49 -21.67 25.70
C LYS A 122 -14.48 -21.57 24.18
N LYS A 123 -15.56 -22.02 23.54
CA LYS A 123 -15.77 -21.80 22.11
C LYS A 123 -15.93 -20.30 21.82
N LEU A 124 -15.15 -19.80 20.88
CA LEU A 124 -15.13 -18.41 20.45
C LEU A 124 -16.10 -18.24 19.27
N ASP A 125 -16.96 -17.22 19.35
CA ASP A 125 -17.97 -16.92 18.32
C ASP A 125 -17.57 -15.67 17.55
N TRP A 126 -16.98 -15.89 16.38
CA TRP A 126 -16.41 -14.87 15.51
C TRP A 126 -17.44 -14.36 14.50
N GLU A 127 -17.34 -13.08 14.18
CA GLU A 127 -17.91 -12.46 13.00
C GLU A 127 -16.80 -11.84 12.13
N PHE A 128 -17.04 -11.74 10.83
CA PHE A 128 -16.14 -11.02 9.93
C PHE A 128 -16.48 -9.53 10.03
N GLY A 129 -15.53 -8.73 10.52
CA GLY A 129 -15.59 -7.29 10.37
C GLY A 129 -15.21 -6.90 8.95
N ASN A 130 -15.90 -5.92 8.38
CA ASN A 130 -15.37 -5.22 7.22
C ASN A 130 -14.27 -4.30 7.74
N GLY A 131 -13.04 -4.46 7.24
CA GLY A 131 -12.04 -3.40 7.34
C GLY A 131 -12.67 -2.11 6.82
N ILE A 132 -12.46 -1.02 7.55
CA ILE A 132 -13.09 0.29 7.40
C ILE A 132 -12.98 0.79 5.94
N ASP A 133 -14.11 1.27 5.40
CA ASP A 133 -14.20 2.04 4.14
C ASP A 133 -13.59 3.44 4.27
#